data_AF-Q2RLK0-F1
#
_entry.id   AF-Q2RLK0-F1
#
_cell.length_a   1.000
_cell.length_b   1.000
_cell.length_c   1.000
_cell.angle_alpha   90.00
_cell.angle_beta   90.00
_cell.angle_gamma   90.00
#
_symmetry.space_group_name_H-M   'P 1'
#
loop_
_entity.id
_entity.type
_entity.pdbx_description
1 polymer ?
#
loop_
_entity_poly.entity_id
_entity_poly.type
_entity_poly.pdbx_seq_one_letter_code
_entity_poly.pdbx_strand_id
1 'polypeptide(L)'
;MSLKEHIKNANRESSGLGFLRGREKGDFEKLIGQEVALENAAIVQSNYNDGAENVIFTVRGDNRHYYRTSGNVVVNGFKEIAEGLEEEGLSWDIIGVTFSRVKSKNGRAYYTARFRDLRSPAEGEEEAI
;
A
#
# COMPACT_ATOMS: atom_id res chain seq x y z
N MET A 1 28.97 1.75 -19.36
CA MET A 1 28.64 0.93 -18.16
C MET A 1 28.69 -0.54 -18.56
N SER A 2 29.23 -1.40 -17.70
CA SER A 2 29.31 -2.85 -17.96
C SER A 2 28.08 -3.60 -17.45
N LEU A 3 27.79 -4.77 -18.01
CA LEU A 3 26.71 -5.66 -17.53
C LEU A 3 26.84 -5.99 -16.03
N LYS A 4 28.07 -6.10 -15.51
CA LYS A 4 28.34 -6.29 -14.07
C LYS A 4 27.87 -5.11 -13.22
N GLU A 5 28.00 -3.88 -13.72
CA GLU A 5 27.51 -2.68 -13.01
C GLU A 5 25.99 -2.58 -13.07
N HIS A 6 25.38 -2.95 -14.20
CA HIS A 6 23.91 -3.06 -14.30
C HIS A 6 23.34 -4.08 -13.32
N ILE A 7 23.92 -5.29 -13.25
CA ILE A 7 23.51 -6.34 -12.31
C ILE A 7 23.73 -5.89 -10.85
N LYS A 8 24.86 -5.25 -10.55
CA LYS A 8 25.14 -4.71 -9.21
C LYS A 8 24.18 -3.59 -8.82
N ASN A 9 23.78 -2.73 -9.75
CA ASN A 9 22.80 -1.67 -9.51
C ASN A 9 21.39 -2.23 -9.34
N ALA A 10 20.96 -3.17 -10.19
CA ALA A 10 19.69 -3.87 -10.05
C ALA A 10 19.60 -4.64 -8.71
N ASN A 11 20.70 -5.23 -8.25
CA ASN A 11 20.76 -5.92 -6.95
C ASN A 11 20.97 -4.96 -5.75
N ARG A 12 21.45 -3.74 -5.97
CA ARG A 12 21.54 -2.68 -4.94
C ARG A 12 20.20 -1.98 -4.73
N GLU A 13 19.37 -1.88 -5.77
CA GLU A 13 17.96 -1.52 -5.68
C GLU A 13 17.19 -2.68 -5.03
N SER A 14 17.36 -2.90 -3.73
CA SER A 14 16.89 -4.11 -3.03
C SER A 14 15.37 -4.26 -2.91
N SER A 15 14.58 -3.61 -3.76
CA SER A 15 13.14 -3.77 -3.85
C SER A 15 12.61 -3.78 -5.28
N GLY A 16 13.36 -3.36 -6.31
CA GLY A 16 12.80 -3.10 -7.65
C GLY A 16 11.69 -2.04 -7.67
N LEU A 17 11.44 -1.35 -6.55
CA LEU A 17 10.39 -0.35 -6.38
C LEU A 17 11.04 1.04 -6.42
N GLY A 18 11.18 1.62 -7.61
CA GLY A 18 11.83 2.91 -7.83
C GLY A 18 11.26 4.06 -6.99
N PHE A 19 9.97 3.99 -6.63
CA PHE A 19 9.29 4.98 -5.80
C PHE A 19 9.75 4.98 -4.32
N LEU A 20 10.56 4.02 -3.89
CA LEU A 20 11.14 3.98 -2.53
C LEU A 20 12.45 4.77 -2.40
N ARG A 21 13.05 5.20 -3.52
CA ARG A 21 14.38 5.80 -3.52
C ARG A 21 14.41 7.07 -2.66
N GLY A 22 15.28 7.08 -1.65
CA GLY A 22 15.45 8.21 -0.74
C GLY A 22 14.38 8.33 0.34
N ARG A 23 13.47 7.35 0.46
CA ARG A 23 12.45 7.29 1.50
C ARG A 23 12.86 6.32 2.61
N GLU A 24 12.43 6.62 3.82
CA GLU A 24 12.64 5.77 5.00
C GLU A 24 11.36 5.00 5.36
N LYS A 25 11.48 3.91 6.11
CA LYS A 25 10.30 3.17 6.56
C LYS A 25 9.54 3.99 7.61
N GLY A 26 8.32 4.39 7.27
CA GLY A 26 7.39 5.04 8.18
C GLY A 26 6.79 4.09 9.21
N ASP A 27 6.27 4.68 10.28
CA ASP A 27 5.51 3.98 11.30
C ASP A 27 4.06 3.78 10.84
N PHE A 28 3.70 2.55 10.49
CA PHE A 28 2.37 2.20 9.99
C PHE A 28 1.27 2.44 11.03
N GLU A 29 1.56 2.32 12.33
CA GLU A 29 0.56 2.56 13.40
C GLU A 29 0.03 3.99 13.37
N LYS A 30 0.82 4.95 12.87
CA LYS A 30 0.39 6.36 12.73
C LYS A 30 -0.68 6.58 11.67
N LEU A 31 -0.87 5.63 10.74
CA LEU A 31 -1.88 5.72 9.68
C LEU A 31 -3.24 5.15 10.11
N ILE A 32 -3.32 4.51 11.29
CA ILE A 32 -4.55 3.86 11.74
C ILE A 32 -5.62 4.90 12.09
N GLY A 33 -6.83 4.69 11.57
CA GLY A 33 -7.99 5.54 11.81
C GLY A 33 -8.04 6.81 10.96
N GLN A 34 -7.10 6.99 10.03
CA GLN A 34 -7.04 8.13 9.12
C GLN A 34 -7.20 7.65 7.68
N GLU A 35 -7.97 8.39 6.88
CA GLU A 35 -7.97 8.19 5.43
C GLU A 35 -6.70 8.82 4.86
N VAL A 36 -5.93 8.04 4.11
CA VAL A 36 -4.76 8.51 3.38
C VAL A 36 -4.93 8.26 1.90
N ALA A 37 -4.56 9.26 1.09
CA ALA A 37 -4.49 9.10 -0.35
C ALA A 37 -3.19 8.38 -0.72
N LEU A 38 -3.28 7.31 -1.50
CA LEU A 38 -2.11 6.60 -1.99
C LEU A 38 -1.40 7.43 -3.07
N GLU A 39 -0.08 7.25 -3.17
CA GLU A 39 0.72 7.80 -4.27
C GLU A 39 1.19 6.65 -5.18
N ASN A 40 1.78 5.61 -4.58
CA ASN A 40 2.16 4.38 -5.25
C ASN A 40 1.95 3.20 -4.30
N ALA A 41 1.60 2.03 -4.82
CA ALA A 41 1.63 0.78 -4.08
C ALA A 41 2.16 -0.37 -4.93
N ALA A 42 2.77 -1.35 -4.28
CA ALA A 42 3.22 -2.59 -4.89
C ALA A 42 3.05 -3.76 -3.92
N ILE A 43 2.68 -4.91 -4.47
CA ILE A 43 2.58 -6.17 -3.73
C ILE A 43 3.85 -6.96 -3.99
N VAL A 44 4.55 -7.34 -2.92
CA VAL A 44 5.83 -8.04 -2.98
C VAL A 44 5.83 -9.27 -2.08
N GLN A 45 6.43 -10.35 -2.56
CA GLN A 45 6.65 -11.56 -1.76
C GLN A 45 7.92 -11.43 -0.93
N SER A 46 7.86 -11.84 0.34
CA SER A 46 9.03 -11.83 1.21
C SER A 46 9.89 -13.07 0.98
N ASN A 47 11.16 -12.85 0.66
CA ASN A 47 12.16 -13.93 0.56
C ASN A 47 12.54 -14.55 1.92
N TYR A 48 12.14 -13.94 3.05
CA TYR A 48 12.56 -14.35 4.39
C TYR A 48 11.47 -15.11 5.17
N ASN A 49 10.22 -15.02 4.73
CA ASN A 49 9.07 -15.45 5.53
C ASN A 49 8.14 -16.35 4.72
N ASP A 50 8.71 -17.41 4.15
CA ASP A 50 8.00 -18.45 3.37
C ASP A 50 7.10 -17.88 2.26
N GLY A 51 7.60 -16.87 1.54
CA GLY A 51 6.85 -16.23 0.46
C GLY A 51 5.71 -15.31 0.90
N ALA A 52 5.57 -15.00 2.19
CA ALA A 52 4.50 -14.15 2.70
C ALA A 52 4.45 -12.80 1.96
N GLU A 53 3.26 -12.46 1.48
CA GLU A 53 3.01 -11.26 0.70
C GLU A 53 2.93 -10.02 1.58
N ASN A 54 3.37 -8.90 1.01
CA ASN A 54 3.37 -7.61 1.67
C ASN A 54 2.93 -6.57 0.67
N VAL A 55 2.21 -5.57 1.17
CA VAL A 55 1.99 -4.34 0.44
C VAL A 55 3.04 -3.34 0.91
N ILE A 56 3.75 -2.75 -0.04
CA ILE A 56 4.60 -1.59 0.19
C ILE A 56 3.97 -0.42 -0.56
N PHE A 57 3.75 0.69 0.12
CA PHE A 57 3.06 1.85 -0.45
C PHE A 57 3.61 3.17 0.05
N THR A 58 3.23 4.24 -0.64
CA THR A 58 3.56 5.64 -0.33
C THR A 58 2.27 6.44 -0.26
N VAL A 59 2.28 7.49 0.55
CA VAL A 59 1.12 8.36 0.80
C VAL A 59 1.35 9.70 0.13
N ARG A 60 0.33 10.20 -0.58
CA ARG A 60 0.38 11.50 -1.25
C ARG A 60 0.65 12.60 -0.22
N GLY A 61 1.68 13.40 -0.47
CA GLY A 61 2.12 14.48 0.42
C GLY A 61 3.16 14.07 1.47
N ASP A 62 3.39 12.77 1.68
CA ASP A 62 4.53 12.28 2.48
C ASP A 62 5.66 11.79 1.56
N ASN A 63 6.55 12.71 1.20
CA ASN A 63 7.71 12.42 0.36
C ASN A 63 8.87 11.77 1.13
N ARG A 64 8.77 11.61 2.45
CA ARG A 64 9.85 11.10 3.30
C ARG A 64 9.72 9.62 3.58
N HIS A 65 8.49 9.12 3.68
CA HIS A 65 8.26 7.76 4.13
C HIS A 65 7.65 6.85 3.06
N TYR A 66 7.96 5.57 3.21
CA TYR A 66 7.17 4.48 2.67
C TYR A 66 6.62 3.63 3.81
N TYR A 67 5.53 2.92 3.56
CA TYR A 67 4.86 2.08 4.55
C TYR A 67 4.79 0.66 4.05
N ARG A 68 4.73 -0.30 4.99
CA ARG A 68 4.61 -1.73 4.69
C ARG A 68 3.63 -2.38 5.64
N THR A 69 2.77 -3.23 5.10
CA THR A 69 1.90 -4.12 5.85
C THR A 69 1.95 -5.53 5.28
N SER A 70 1.89 -6.52 6.17
CA SER A 70 1.90 -7.95 5.85
C SER A 70 0.63 -8.66 6.31
N GLY A 71 -0.41 -7.91 6.67
CA GLY A 71 -1.68 -8.49 7.12
C GLY A 71 -2.46 -9.02 5.92
N ASN A 72 -2.69 -10.34 5.84
CA ASN A 72 -3.35 -10.98 4.70
C ASN A 72 -4.66 -10.32 4.26
N VAL A 73 -5.50 -9.87 5.21
CA VAL A 73 -6.76 -9.18 4.92
C VAL A 73 -6.51 -7.88 4.14
N VAL A 74 -5.50 -7.10 4.56
CA VAL A 74 -5.12 -5.86 3.88
C VAL A 74 -4.48 -6.17 2.54
N VAL A 75 -3.57 -7.15 2.48
CA VAL A 75 -2.90 -7.56 1.24
C VAL A 75 -3.91 -7.97 0.17
N ASN A 76 -4.89 -8.80 0.53
CA ASN A 76 -5.94 -9.23 -0.40
C ASN A 76 -6.76 -8.03 -0.90
N GLY A 77 -7.13 -7.09 -0.02
CA GLY A 77 -7.80 -5.87 -0.45
C GLY A 77 -6.99 -5.05 -1.47
N PHE A 78 -5.68 -4.92 -1.28
CA PHE A 78 -4.82 -4.26 -2.27
C PHE A 78 -4.72 -5.04 -3.59
N LYS A 79 -4.80 -6.38 -3.58
CA LYS A 79 -4.81 -7.17 -4.82
C LYS A 79 -6.05 -6.90 -5.66
N GLU A 80 -7.23 -6.91 -5.05
CA GLU A 80 -8.49 -6.62 -5.73
C GLU A 80 -8.47 -5.21 -6.35
N ILE A 81 -7.95 -4.22 -5.62
CA ILE A 81 -7.81 -2.85 -6.15
C ILE A 81 -6.76 -2.79 -7.28
N ALA A 82 -5.65 -3.52 -7.16
CA ALA A 82 -4.63 -3.55 -8.21
C ALA A 82 -5.19 -4.10 -9.53
N GLU A 83 -5.99 -5.18 -9.45
CA GLU A 83 -6.67 -5.79 -10.60
C GLU A 83 -7.65 -4.79 -11.24
N GLY A 84 -8.52 -4.16 -10.46
CA GLY A 84 -9.45 -3.14 -10.99
C GLY A 84 -8.74 -1.92 -11.60
N LEU A 85 -7.64 -1.45 -11.02
CA LEU A 85 -6.84 -0.38 -11.60
C LEU A 85 -6.20 -0.79 -12.93
N GLU A 86 -5.72 -2.03 -13.05
CA GLU A 86 -5.15 -2.56 -14.29
C GLU A 86 -6.20 -2.68 -15.40
N GLU A 87 -7.37 -3.23 -15.07
CA GLU A 87 -8.50 -3.38 -16.01
C GLU A 87 -8.98 -2.04 -16.56
N GLU A 88 -9.01 -0.99 -15.73
CA GLU A 88 -9.45 0.35 -16.12
C GLU A 88 -8.31 1.26 -16.64
N GLY A 89 -7.05 0.81 -16.61
CA GLY A 89 -5.89 1.63 -16.97
C GLY A 89 -5.67 2.83 -16.05
N LEU A 90 -6.03 2.69 -14.77
CA LEU A 90 -5.95 3.72 -13.74
C LEU A 90 -4.70 3.53 -12.85
N SER A 91 -4.47 4.50 -11.96
CA SER A 91 -3.29 4.54 -11.09
C SER A 91 -3.69 4.61 -9.62
N TRP A 92 -2.77 4.29 -8.71
CA TRP A 92 -3.05 4.28 -7.26
C TRP A 92 -3.44 5.64 -6.68
N ASP A 93 -3.15 6.72 -7.38
CA ASP A 93 -3.28 8.09 -6.89
C ASP A 93 -4.74 8.59 -6.83
N ILE A 94 -5.68 7.80 -7.33
CA ILE A 94 -7.13 7.99 -7.16
C ILE A 94 -7.70 7.22 -5.96
N ILE A 95 -6.89 6.44 -5.26
CA ILE A 95 -7.35 5.56 -4.18
C ILE A 95 -7.05 6.16 -2.81
N GLY A 96 -8.11 6.33 -2.02
CA GLY A 96 -8.06 6.59 -0.59
C GLY A 96 -8.11 5.27 0.18
N VAL A 97 -7.36 5.16 1.26
CA VAL A 97 -7.40 3.99 2.14
C VAL A 97 -7.47 4.42 3.60
N THR A 98 -8.38 3.81 4.35
CA THR A 98 -8.46 3.94 5.80
C THR A 98 -8.10 2.61 6.45
N PHE A 99 -7.00 2.60 7.20
CA PHE A 99 -6.58 1.42 7.96
C PHE A 99 -7.25 1.40 9.33
N SER A 100 -7.69 0.22 9.77
CA SER A 100 -8.31 0.04 11.08
C SER A 100 -7.70 -1.13 11.81
N ARG A 101 -7.69 -1.05 13.14
CA ARG A 101 -7.25 -2.14 14.02
C ARG A 101 -8.47 -2.76 14.70
N VAL A 102 -8.76 -4.01 14.38
CA VAL A 102 -9.86 -4.78 14.97
C VAL A 102 -9.29 -5.75 15.99
N LYS A 103 -9.80 -5.72 17.22
CA LYS A 103 -9.49 -6.75 18.22
C LYS A 103 -10.52 -7.87 18.10
N SER A 104 -10.06 -9.10 17.90
CA SER A 104 -10.92 -10.28 17.98
C SER A 104 -11.33 -10.59 19.42
N LYS A 105 -12.37 -11.43 19.56
CA LYS A 105 -12.86 -11.90 20.87
C LYS A 105 -11.80 -12.61 21.72
N ASN A 106 -10.75 -13.17 21.11
CA ASN A 106 -9.62 -13.80 21.80
C ASN A 106 -8.42 -12.85 22.02
N GLY A 107 -8.60 -11.54 21.84
CA GLY A 107 -7.60 -10.51 22.15
C GLY A 107 -6.53 -10.28 21.07
N ARG A 108 -6.57 -11.03 19.97
CA ARG A 108 -5.65 -10.80 18.83
C ARG A 108 -6.06 -9.55 18.07
N ALA A 109 -5.08 -8.72 17.71
CA ALA A 109 -5.31 -7.56 16.86
C ALA A 109 -5.09 -7.92 15.39
N TYR A 110 -6.02 -7.53 14.54
CA TYR A 110 -5.95 -7.64 13.10
C TYR A 110 -6.06 -6.25 12.49
N TYR A 111 -5.37 -6.03 11.38
CA TYR A 111 -5.55 -4.81 10.60
C TYR A 111 -6.52 -5.09 9.45
N THR A 112 -7.40 -4.14 9.19
CA THR A 112 -8.29 -4.10 8.03
C THR A 112 -8.04 -2.82 7.26
N ALA A 113 -8.44 -2.80 5.99
CA ALA A 113 -8.38 -1.62 5.13
C ALA A 113 -9.74 -1.43 4.47
N ARG A 114 -10.22 -0.18 4.44
CA ARG A 114 -11.35 0.26 3.62
C ARG A 114 -10.80 1.16 2.53
N PHE A 115 -11.16 0.89 1.29
CA PHE A 115 -10.73 1.65 0.12
C PHE A 115 -11.85 2.54 -0.37
N ARG A 116 -11.50 3.65 -1.01
CA ARG A 116 -12.42 4.60 -1.61
C ARG A 116 -11.82 5.14 -2.91
N ASP A 117 -12.65 5.30 -3.94
CA ASP A 117 -12.31 6.14 -5.08
C ASP A 117 -12.44 7.61 -4.69
N LEU A 118 -11.33 8.35 -4.70
CA LEU A 118 -11.26 9.77 -4.33
C LEU A 118 -11.92 10.68 -5.36
N ARG A 119 -12.25 10.17 -6.54
CA ARG A 119 -13.03 10.89 -7.57
C ARG A 119 -14.53 10.83 -7.29
N SER A 120 -14.97 9.86 -6.49
CA SER A 120 -16.36 9.66 -6.12
C SER A 120 -16.71 10.41 -4.83
N PRO A 121 -17.94 10.92 -4.69
CA PRO A 121 -18.42 11.52 -3.45
C PRO A 121 -18.36 10.51 -2.29
N ALA A 122 -18.40 11.00 -1.06
CA ALA A 122 -18.29 10.12 0.10
C ALA A 122 -19.53 9.22 0.15
N GLU A 123 -19.36 7.92 0.43
CA GLU A 123 -20.52 7.07 0.73
C GLU A 123 -21.30 7.72 1.89
N GLY A 124 -22.49 8.26 1.58
CA GLY A 124 -23.31 9.07 2.49
C GLY A 124 -23.70 10.48 1.98
N GLU A 125 -23.22 10.94 0.82
CA GLU A 125 -23.62 12.22 0.22
C GLU A 125 -24.72 12.13 -0.86
N GLU A 126 -25.37 10.97 -1.02
CA GLU A 126 -26.45 10.78 -2.01
C GLU A 126 -27.89 11.02 -1.48
N GLU A 127 -28.10 11.47 -0.23
CA GLU A 127 -29.45 11.81 0.28
C GLU A 127 -29.57 13.29 0.69
N ALA A 128 -29.31 14.20 -0.25
CA ALA A 128 -29.72 15.60 -0.10
C ALA A 128 -30.17 16.19 -1.45
N ILE A 129 -31.29 15.71 -1.97
CA ILE A 129 -32.10 16.43 -2.96
C ILE A 129 -33.56 16.38 -2.53
#